data_AF-A0A834MCN1-F1
#
_entry.id   AF-A0A834MCN1-F1
#
_cell.length_a   1.000
_cell.length_b   1.000
_cell.length_c   1.000
_cell.angle_alpha   90.00
_cell.angle_beta   90.00
_cell.angle_gamma   90.00
#
_symmetry.space_group_name_H-M   'P 1'
#
loop_
_entity.id
_entity.type
_entity.pdbx_description
1 polymer ?
#
loop_
_entity_poly.entity_id
_entity_poly.type
_entity_poly.pdbx_seq_one_letter_code
_entity_poly.pdbx_strand_id
1 'polypeptide(L)'
;ELIPLQAPENLTLLNFDDRDVIIKWEPISPDTVRGTFRGYIVRVWNHGLSQVYAVPPDVTKTAVQFFPYSKNFITVSVRNDKYVGPRSEAISFDAPQTEPGMPFLFEQNQLGSRSALLQWSKPSNPNGILLGYNLYCSEAVDYGINEKTTVHEFIQGADNTQAKITGLKEGQKYQIDIAAINCAGEGEQ
;
A
#
# COMPACT_ATOMS: atom_id res chain seq x y z
N GLU A 1 40.06 5.45 -4.78
CA GLU A 1 38.71 5.12 -5.31
C GLU A 1 37.80 6.33 -5.21
N LEU A 2 36.78 6.43 -6.08
CA LEU A 2 35.81 7.54 -6.12
C LEU A 2 34.54 7.22 -5.31
N ILE A 3 34.66 6.42 -4.24
CA ILE A 3 33.52 6.06 -3.39
C ILE A 3 33.23 7.24 -2.45
N PRO A 4 31.97 7.72 -2.32
CA PRO A 4 31.64 8.75 -1.34
C PRO A 4 32.04 8.33 0.08
N LEU A 5 32.62 9.24 0.85
CA LEU A 5 33.25 8.94 2.15
C LEU A 5 32.28 8.92 3.31
N GLN A 6 31.26 9.78 3.27
CA GLN A 6 30.35 10.04 4.37
C GLN A 6 28.91 9.83 3.94
N ALA A 7 28.09 9.42 4.90
CA ALA A 7 26.64 9.41 4.74
C ALA A 7 26.05 10.75 5.23
N PRO A 8 24.83 11.11 4.82
CA PRO A 8 24.15 12.26 5.38
C PRO A 8 23.86 12.06 6.87
N GLU A 9 23.98 13.13 7.65
CA GLU A 9 23.72 13.13 9.08
C GLU A 9 22.30 13.63 9.40
N ASN A 10 21.88 13.47 10.66
CA ASN A 10 20.61 13.95 11.20
C ASN A 10 19.36 13.50 10.41
N LEU A 11 19.40 12.25 9.90
CA LEU A 11 18.21 11.59 9.35
C LEU A 11 17.11 11.52 10.40
N THR A 12 16.00 12.20 10.14
CA THR A 12 14.89 12.36 11.08
C THR A 12 13.56 12.13 10.38
N LEU A 13 12.64 11.45 11.08
CA LEU A 13 11.23 11.32 10.71
C LEU A 13 10.48 12.57 11.17
N LEU A 14 9.76 13.23 10.27
CA LEU A 14 9.01 14.46 10.59
C LEU A 14 7.54 14.18 10.87
N ASN A 15 6.83 13.59 9.91
CA ASN A 15 5.41 13.28 10.01
C ASN A 15 5.01 12.18 9.03
N PHE A 16 3.82 11.62 9.25
CA PHE A 16 3.13 10.74 8.31
C PHE A 16 2.18 11.55 7.44
N ASP A 17 1.99 11.08 6.21
CA ASP A 17 0.97 11.55 5.28
C ASP A 17 0.34 10.33 4.60
N ASP A 18 -0.87 9.95 5.01
CA ASP A 18 -1.60 8.75 4.55
C ASP A 18 -0.74 7.47 4.43
N ARG A 19 -0.10 7.24 3.27
CA ARG A 19 0.75 6.07 2.95
C ARG A 19 2.26 6.35 2.90
N ASP A 20 2.65 7.59 3.17
CA ASP A 20 4.01 8.08 3.13
C ASP A 20 4.48 8.55 4.51
N VAL A 21 5.80 8.53 4.66
CA VAL A 21 6.50 9.18 5.77
C VAL A 21 7.43 10.25 5.21
N ILE A 22 7.35 11.45 5.77
CA ILE A 22 8.22 12.56 5.41
C ILE A 22 9.48 12.47 6.27
N ILE A 23 10.62 12.36 5.60
CA ILE A 23 11.94 12.31 6.22
C ILE A 23 12.76 13.52 5.80
N LYS A 24 13.74 13.87 6.64
CA LYS A 24 14.72 14.93 6.37
C LYS A 24 16.10 14.51 6.86
N TRP A 25 17.14 14.99 6.17
CA TRP A 25 18.54 14.85 6.58
C TRP A 25 19.29 16.17 6.34
N GLU A 26 20.56 16.23 6.75
CA GLU A 26 21.43 17.37 6.48
C GLU A 26 22.16 17.24 5.13
N PRO A 27 22.38 18.35 4.40
CA PRO A 27 23.16 18.33 3.17
C PRO A 27 24.58 17.78 3.40
N ILE A 28 25.09 17.03 2.43
CA ILE A 28 26.47 16.52 2.49
C ILE A 28 27.47 17.57 1.98
N SER A 29 28.65 17.63 2.58
CA SER A 29 29.77 18.43 2.05
C SER A 29 30.21 17.90 0.66
N PRO A 30 30.32 18.75 -0.38
CA PRO A 30 30.72 18.33 -1.72
C PRO A 30 32.05 17.57 -1.77
N ASP A 31 32.99 17.89 -0.88
CA ASP A 31 34.32 17.28 -0.84
C ASP A 31 34.27 15.77 -0.49
N THR A 32 33.20 15.32 0.16
CA THR A 32 33.07 13.92 0.61
C THR A 32 32.41 13.03 -0.45
N VAL A 33 31.78 13.62 -1.47
CA VAL A 33 31.07 12.90 -2.55
C VAL A 33 32.04 12.17 -3.49
N ARG A 34 33.25 12.72 -3.67
CA ARG A 34 34.33 12.15 -4.51
C ARG A 34 33.86 11.78 -5.93
N GLY A 35 33.37 12.75 -6.68
CA GLY A 35 32.87 12.61 -8.05
C GLY A 35 31.76 13.63 -8.31
N THR A 36 31.06 13.54 -9.44
CA THR A 36 29.89 14.41 -9.65
C THR A 36 28.76 13.97 -8.73
N PHE A 37 28.24 14.89 -7.93
CA PHE A 37 27.15 14.59 -7.03
C PHE A 37 25.86 14.34 -7.81
N ARG A 38 25.28 13.14 -7.65
CA ARG A 38 24.06 12.71 -8.35
C ARG A 38 22.85 12.56 -7.43
N GLY A 39 23.02 12.91 -6.16
CA GLY A 39 21.96 12.96 -5.17
C GLY A 39 22.06 11.84 -4.17
N TYR A 40 20.94 11.55 -3.50
CA TYR A 40 20.87 10.60 -2.42
C TYR A 40 20.14 9.34 -2.84
N ILE A 41 20.38 8.26 -2.09
CA ILE A 41 19.62 7.03 -2.15
C ILE A 41 18.97 6.83 -0.78
N VAL A 42 17.64 6.86 -0.74
CA VAL A 42 16.87 6.49 0.44
C VAL A 42 16.49 5.02 0.29
N ARG A 43 16.75 4.21 1.32
CA ARG A 43 16.29 2.82 1.38
C ARG A 43 15.29 2.69 2.51
N VAL A 44 14.12 2.14 2.19
CA VAL A 44 13.09 1.77 3.15
C VAL A 44 12.95 0.25 3.13
N TRP A 45 12.88 -0.40 4.29
CA TRP A 45 12.68 -1.85 4.35
C TRP A 45 11.93 -2.28 5.62
N ASN A 46 11.30 -3.44 5.53
CA ASN A 46 10.81 -4.20 6.68
C ASN A 46 11.45 -5.60 6.67
N HIS A 47 10.87 -6.57 7.39
CA HIS A 47 11.41 -7.93 7.49
C HIS A 47 11.41 -8.73 6.17
N GLY A 48 10.62 -8.35 5.17
CA GLY A 48 10.46 -9.12 3.93
C GLY A 48 10.61 -8.32 2.64
N LEU A 49 10.36 -7.01 2.69
CA LEU A 49 10.33 -6.13 1.53
C LEU A 49 11.32 -4.97 1.68
N SER A 50 11.80 -4.46 0.54
CA SER A 50 12.65 -3.28 0.48
C SER A 50 12.33 -2.45 -0.76
N GLN A 51 12.38 -1.13 -0.58
CA GLN A 51 12.20 -0.11 -1.61
C GLN A 51 13.36 0.87 -1.59
N VAL A 52 13.66 1.44 -2.75
CA VAL A 52 14.79 2.36 -2.95
C VAL A 52 14.32 3.57 -3.75
N TYR A 53 14.60 4.77 -3.23
CA TYR A 53 14.29 6.04 -3.85
C TYR A 53 15.57 6.78 -4.22
N ALA A 54 15.65 7.28 -5.44
CA ALA A 54 16.70 8.20 -5.86
C ALA A 54 16.20 9.64 -5.67
N VAL A 55 16.95 10.42 -4.89
CA VAL A 55 16.59 11.79 -4.53
C VAL A 55 17.62 12.76 -5.12
N PRO A 56 17.23 13.87 -5.74
CA PRO A 56 18.17 14.83 -6.33
C PRO A 56 19.15 15.47 -5.31
N PRO A 57 20.32 15.98 -5.75
CA PRO A 57 21.33 16.64 -4.91
C PRO A 57 20.82 17.78 -4.03
N ASP A 58 19.88 18.57 -4.53
CA ASP A 58 19.33 19.78 -3.93
C ASP A 58 18.17 19.50 -2.97
N VAL A 59 17.78 18.23 -2.82
CA VAL A 59 16.66 17.80 -1.98
C VAL A 59 17.19 17.07 -0.75
N THR A 60 16.86 17.59 0.43
CA THR A 60 17.19 17.00 1.74
C THR A 60 15.98 16.65 2.58
N LYS A 61 14.79 16.76 1.99
CA LYS A 61 13.50 16.40 2.59
C LYS A 61 12.65 15.73 1.52
N THR A 62 12.09 14.57 1.79
CA THR A 62 11.27 13.83 0.82
C THR A 62 10.25 12.95 1.52
N ALA A 63 9.20 12.57 0.80
CA ALA A 63 8.22 11.58 1.22
C ALA A 63 8.60 10.22 0.64
N VAL A 64 8.52 9.16 1.46
CA VAL A 64 8.74 7.78 1.02
C VAL A 64 7.65 6.87 1.57
N GLN A 65 7.25 5.88 0.80
CA GLN A 65 6.24 4.92 1.24
C GLN A 65 6.83 4.03 2.33
N PHE A 66 6.01 3.72 3.32
CA PHE A 66 6.33 2.73 4.34
C PHE A 66 5.52 1.45 4.10
N PHE A 67 5.94 0.35 4.72
CA PHE A 67 5.20 -0.91 4.72
C PHE A 67 4.18 -0.90 5.87
N PRO A 68 2.86 -0.85 5.60
CA PRO A 68 1.84 -0.73 6.64
C PRO A 68 1.86 -1.90 7.63
N TYR A 69 1.39 -1.64 8.85
CA TYR A 69 1.27 -2.64 9.92
C TYR A 69 2.56 -3.47 10.14
N SER A 70 3.71 -2.81 10.05
CA SER A 70 5.01 -3.46 10.24
C SER A 70 6.06 -2.48 10.76
N LYS A 71 7.13 -3.03 11.35
CA LYS A 71 8.31 -2.23 11.72
C LYS A 71 9.12 -1.89 10.47
N ASN A 72 9.27 -0.60 10.23
CA ASN A 72 9.99 -0.05 9.10
C ASN A 72 11.35 0.50 9.52
N PHE A 73 12.30 0.47 8.59
CA PHE A 73 13.64 1.01 8.75
C PHE A 73 13.98 1.89 7.54
N ILE A 74 14.66 3.01 7.78
CA ILE A 74 15.07 3.94 6.73
C ILE A 74 16.54 4.33 6.89
N THR A 75 17.26 4.35 5.77
CA THR A 75 18.62 4.94 5.68
C THR A 75 18.74 5.84 4.47
N VAL A 76 19.69 6.77 4.53
CA VAL A 76 20.07 7.60 3.40
C VAL A 76 21.56 7.41 3.10
N SER A 77 21.91 7.38 1.81
CA SER A 77 23.30 7.30 1.33
C SER A 77 23.53 8.34 0.24
N VAL A 78 24.78 8.76 0.07
CA VAL A 78 25.20 9.62 -1.05
C VAL A 78 25.42 8.78 -2.30
N ARG A 79 25.03 9.30 -3.46
CA ARG A 79 25.30 8.72 -4.78
C ARG A 79 26.04 9.71 -5.66
N ASN A 80 27.10 9.24 -6.30
CA ASN A 80 27.79 9.96 -7.36
C ASN A 80 27.61 9.25 -8.71
N ASP A 81 28.39 9.63 -9.73
CA ASP A 81 28.31 9.04 -11.07
C ASP A 81 28.48 7.51 -11.12
N LYS A 82 29.19 6.92 -10.15
CA LYS A 82 29.65 5.53 -10.24
C LYS A 82 29.35 4.69 -9.00
N TYR A 83 29.25 5.30 -7.82
CA TYR A 83 29.18 4.60 -6.55
C TYR A 83 28.09 5.17 -5.63
N VAL A 84 27.65 4.31 -4.71
CA VAL A 84 26.85 4.68 -3.54
C VAL A 84 27.77 4.60 -2.32
N GLY A 85 27.74 5.64 -1.50
CA GLY A 85 28.54 5.74 -0.28
C GLY A 85 27.99 4.87 0.87
N PRO A 86 28.55 5.04 2.08
CA PRO A 86 28.02 4.40 3.27
C PRO A 86 26.58 4.85 3.56
N ARG A 87 25.86 4.04 4.35
CA ARG A 87 24.53 4.36 4.86
C ARG A 87 24.65 5.19 6.12
N SER A 88 23.69 6.10 6.31
CA SER A 88 23.48 6.77 7.58
C SER A 88 23.13 5.75 8.67
N GLU A 89 23.14 6.20 9.93
CA GLU A 89 22.40 5.50 10.97
C GLU A 89 20.94 5.31 10.54
N ALA A 90 20.39 4.15 10.86
CA ALA A 90 19.02 3.79 10.50
C ALA A 90 18.04 4.37 11.52
N ILE A 91 16.98 5.00 11.03
CA ILE A 91 15.80 5.27 11.86
C ILE A 91 14.80 4.12 11.71
N SER A 92 14.02 3.86 12.75
CA SER A 92 12.96 2.84 12.71
C SER A 92 11.69 3.31 13.39
N PHE A 93 10.54 2.84 12.92
CA PHE A 93 9.23 3.13 13.49
C PHE A 93 8.25 1.99 13.21
N ASP A 94 7.22 1.87 14.06
CA ASP A 94 6.10 0.97 13.81
C ASP A 94 5.05 1.72 13.00
N ALA A 95 4.77 1.23 11.79
CA ALA A 95 3.82 1.87 10.89
C ALA A 95 2.37 1.57 11.30
N PRO A 96 1.44 2.54 11.15
CA PRO A 96 0.02 2.32 11.34
C PRO A 96 -0.54 1.33 10.30
N GLN A 97 -1.78 0.90 10.52
CA GLN A 97 -2.56 0.23 9.48
C GLN A 97 -3.00 1.27 8.45
N THR A 98 -3.08 0.86 7.19
CA THR A 98 -3.72 1.63 6.10
C THR A 98 -4.82 0.77 5.48
N GLU A 99 -5.65 1.30 4.59
CA GLU A 99 -6.72 0.48 4.03
C GLU A 99 -6.16 -0.77 3.31
N PRO A 100 -6.88 -1.92 3.36
CA PRO A 100 -6.47 -3.11 2.65
C PRO A 100 -6.44 -2.92 1.13
N GLY A 101 -5.66 -3.75 0.45
CA GLY A 101 -5.79 -3.91 -1.00
C GLY A 101 -7.07 -4.65 -1.41
N MET A 102 -7.32 -4.70 -2.71
CA MET A 102 -8.47 -5.41 -3.29
C MET A 102 -8.40 -6.93 -3.05
N PRO A 103 -9.50 -7.55 -2.60
CA PRO A 103 -9.74 -8.98 -2.77
C PRO A 103 -9.80 -9.37 -4.24
N PHE A 104 -9.50 -10.61 -4.59
CA PHE A 104 -9.68 -11.11 -5.95
C PHE A 104 -10.91 -12.02 -6.02
N LEU A 105 -11.98 -11.57 -6.67
CA LEU A 105 -13.19 -12.36 -6.92
C LEU A 105 -12.93 -13.33 -8.09
N PHE A 106 -12.90 -14.63 -7.82
CA PHE A 106 -12.51 -15.64 -8.82
C PHE A 106 -13.63 -16.59 -9.24
N GLU A 107 -14.72 -16.68 -8.47
CA GLU A 107 -15.87 -17.51 -8.83
C GLU A 107 -17.21 -16.82 -8.56
N GLN A 108 -18.11 -16.94 -9.55
CA GLN A 108 -19.49 -16.45 -9.51
C GLN A 108 -20.41 -17.54 -10.08
N ASN A 109 -20.83 -18.47 -9.22
CA ASN A 109 -21.62 -19.62 -9.63
C ASN A 109 -23.11 -19.34 -9.41
N GLN A 110 -23.90 -19.25 -10.48
CA GLN A 110 -25.36 -19.12 -10.35
C GLN A 110 -25.95 -20.39 -9.71
N LEU A 111 -26.70 -20.20 -8.64
CA LEU A 111 -27.46 -21.24 -7.95
C LEU A 111 -28.94 -21.03 -8.26
N GLY A 112 -29.38 -21.52 -9.42
CA GLY A 112 -30.74 -21.27 -9.93
C GLY A 112 -30.96 -19.82 -10.40
N SER A 113 -32.21 -19.43 -10.65
CA SER A 113 -32.53 -18.14 -11.29
C SER A 113 -32.51 -16.93 -10.34
N ARG A 114 -32.38 -17.14 -9.03
CA ARG A 114 -32.53 -16.07 -8.00
C ARG A 114 -31.42 -16.06 -6.93
N SER A 115 -30.35 -16.81 -7.12
CA SER A 115 -29.20 -16.78 -6.22
C SER A 115 -27.87 -17.07 -6.94
N ALA A 116 -26.77 -16.62 -6.36
CA ALA A 116 -25.43 -16.97 -6.79
C ALA A 116 -24.51 -17.18 -5.59
N LEU A 117 -23.48 -18.00 -5.78
CA LEU A 117 -22.39 -18.20 -4.84
C LEU A 117 -21.17 -17.45 -5.35
N LEU A 118 -20.59 -16.63 -4.46
CA LEU A 118 -19.40 -15.83 -4.71
C LEU A 118 -18.25 -16.38 -3.90
N GLN A 119 -17.05 -16.42 -4.49
CA GLN A 119 -15.82 -16.76 -3.80
C GLN A 119 -14.68 -15.85 -4.24
N TRP A 120 -13.93 -15.35 -3.26
CA TRP A 120 -12.81 -14.44 -3.46
C TRP A 120 -11.59 -14.88 -2.64
N SER A 121 -10.43 -14.29 -2.93
CA SER A 121 -9.22 -14.46 -2.11
C SER A 121 -9.06 -13.31 -1.13
N LYS A 122 -8.29 -13.54 -0.07
CA LYS A 122 -7.75 -12.46 0.75
C LYS A 122 -6.93 -11.49 -0.12
N PRO A 123 -6.91 -10.18 0.19
CA PRO A 123 -5.96 -9.25 -0.38
C PRO A 123 -4.53 -9.70 -0.14
N SER A 124 -3.67 -9.59 -1.16
CA SER A 124 -2.22 -9.82 -1.01
C SER A 124 -1.58 -8.82 -0.05
N ASN A 125 -2.15 -7.61 0.04
CA ASN A 125 -1.70 -6.53 0.92
C ASN A 125 -2.84 -6.20 1.91
N PRO A 126 -2.96 -6.93 3.03
CA PRO A 126 -4.01 -6.66 4.03
C PRO A 126 -3.79 -5.35 4.80
N ASN A 127 -2.55 -4.82 4.76
CA ASN A 127 -2.11 -3.56 5.37
C ASN A 127 -2.51 -3.40 6.85
N GLY A 128 -2.76 -4.53 7.53
CA GLY A 128 -3.43 -4.55 8.82
C GLY A 128 -4.07 -5.89 9.14
N ILE A 129 -4.83 -5.92 10.23
CA ILE A 129 -5.66 -7.06 10.62
C ILE A 129 -7.01 -6.92 9.93
N LEU A 130 -7.31 -7.83 9.00
CA LEU A 130 -8.60 -7.87 8.32
C LEU A 130 -9.73 -8.19 9.31
N LEU A 131 -10.77 -7.35 9.30
CA LEU A 131 -12.00 -7.53 10.07
C LEU A 131 -13.05 -8.32 9.29
N GLY A 132 -13.01 -8.27 7.96
CA GLY A 132 -13.96 -8.94 7.08
C GLY A 132 -13.97 -8.35 5.67
N TYR A 133 -15.11 -8.49 4.99
CA TYR A 133 -15.33 -8.00 3.63
C TYR A 133 -16.70 -7.32 3.51
N ASN A 134 -16.77 -6.23 2.76
CA ASN A 134 -18.01 -5.63 2.32
C ASN A 134 -18.33 -6.11 0.92
N LEU A 135 -19.54 -6.61 0.73
CA LEU A 135 -20.08 -7.04 -0.55
C LEU A 135 -21.15 -6.06 -0.99
N TYR A 136 -21.03 -5.58 -2.23
CA TYR A 136 -22.00 -4.70 -2.87
C TYR A 136 -22.57 -5.39 -4.10
N CYS A 137 -23.89 -5.45 -4.20
CA CYS A 137 -24.59 -6.03 -5.35
C CYS A 137 -25.60 -5.04 -5.89
N SER A 138 -25.42 -4.60 -7.14
CA SER A 138 -26.23 -3.56 -7.77
C SER A 138 -26.80 -4.04 -9.10
N GLU A 139 -28.05 -3.71 -9.41
CA GLU A 139 -28.61 -4.00 -10.74
C GLU A 139 -27.86 -3.19 -11.79
N ALA A 140 -27.34 -3.88 -12.81
CA ALA A 140 -26.69 -3.24 -13.95
C ALA A 140 -27.74 -2.61 -14.88
N VAL A 141 -27.45 -1.42 -15.37
CA VAL A 141 -28.23 -0.67 -16.36
C VAL A 141 -27.35 -0.33 -17.56
N ASP A 142 -27.93 0.14 -18.67
CA ASP A 142 -27.20 0.34 -19.93
C ASP A 142 -25.93 1.20 -19.81
N TYR A 143 -25.89 2.12 -18.83
CA TYR A 143 -24.76 3.01 -18.58
C TYR A 143 -24.30 3.01 -17.10
N GLY A 144 -24.16 1.83 -16.50
CA GLY A 144 -23.56 1.66 -15.16
C GLY A 144 -24.41 0.82 -14.23
N ILE A 145 -24.57 1.27 -12.99
CA ILE A 145 -25.36 0.60 -11.96
C ILE A 145 -26.56 1.46 -11.54
N ASN A 146 -27.62 0.80 -11.07
CA ASN A 146 -28.70 1.47 -10.36
C ASN A 146 -28.36 1.50 -8.86
N GLU A 147 -27.73 2.57 -8.39
CA GLU A 147 -27.33 2.76 -6.98
C GLU A 147 -28.48 2.57 -5.98
N LYS A 148 -29.73 2.83 -6.40
CA LYS A 148 -30.92 2.62 -5.54
C LYS A 148 -31.21 1.15 -5.26
N THR A 149 -30.62 0.25 -6.03
CA THR A 149 -30.76 -1.20 -5.88
C THR A 149 -29.56 -1.84 -5.20
N THR A 150 -28.54 -1.05 -4.84
CA THR A 150 -27.33 -1.57 -4.20
C THR A 150 -27.67 -2.16 -2.84
N VAL A 151 -27.43 -3.46 -2.71
CA VAL A 151 -27.47 -4.19 -1.45
C VAL A 151 -26.06 -4.29 -0.91
N HIS A 152 -25.88 -3.90 0.36
CA HIS A 152 -24.64 -4.02 1.10
C HIS A 152 -24.75 -5.15 2.13
N GLU A 153 -23.74 -6.02 2.16
CA GLU A 153 -23.59 -7.06 3.16
C GLU A 153 -22.17 -7.04 3.74
N PHE A 154 -22.05 -7.02 5.06
CA PHE A 154 -20.77 -7.16 5.75
C PHE A 154 -20.54 -8.62 6.19
N ILE A 155 -19.44 -9.19 5.72
CA ILE A 155 -19.02 -10.56 5.99
C ILE A 155 -17.90 -10.51 7.01
N GLN A 156 -18.24 -10.77 8.27
CA GLN A 156 -17.29 -10.71 9.37
C GLN A 156 -16.30 -11.87 9.32
N GLY A 157 -15.01 -11.58 9.55
CA GLY A 157 -13.94 -12.57 9.67
C GLY A 157 -13.09 -12.68 8.41
N ALA A 158 -11.77 -12.56 8.57
CA ALA A 158 -10.81 -12.58 7.46
C ALA A 158 -10.83 -13.89 6.64
N ASP A 159 -11.18 -15.01 7.28
CA ASP A 159 -11.22 -16.34 6.66
C ASP A 159 -12.53 -16.65 5.94
N ASN A 160 -13.55 -15.80 6.09
CA ASN A 160 -14.84 -15.97 5.42
C ASN A 160 -14.77 -15.36 4.01
N THR A 161 -14.29 -16.17 3.06
CA THR A 161 -14.03 -15.73 1.68
C THR A 161 -15.06 -16.26 0.67
N GLN A 162 -16.29 -16.50 1.14
CA GLN A 162 -17.41 -16.94 0.32
C GLN A 162 -18.72 -16.39 0.85
N ALA A 163 -19.65 -16.07 -0.04
CA ALA A 163 -21.00 -15.64 0.32
C ALA A 163 -22.03 -16.06 -0.72
N LYS A 164 -23.27 -16.28 -0.26
CA LYS A 164 -24.39 -16.59 -1.13
C LYS A 164 -25.31 -15.38 -1.22
N ILE A 165 -25.39 -14.78 -2.40
CA ILE A 165 -26.37 -13.73 -2.70
C ILE A 165 -27.71 -14.37 -3.08
N THR A 166 -28.80 -13.82 -2.56
CA THR A 166 -30.16 -14.32 -2.79
C THR A 166 -31.11 -13.18 -3.15
N GLY A 167 -32.30 -13.52 -3.68
CA GLY A 167 -33.31 -12.52 -4.03
C GLY A 167 -33.08 -11.85 -5.39
N LEU A 168 -32.20 -12.40 -6.23
CA LEU A 168 -31.93 -11.86 -7.57
C LEU A 168 -33.19 -11.95 -8.45
N LYS A 169 -33.33 -10.99 -9.36
CA LYS A 169 -34.37 -10.99 -10.39
C LYS A 169 -33.91 -11.80 -11.60
N GLU A 170 -34.81 -12.64 -12.10
CA GLU A 170 -34.54 -13.46 -13.27
C GLU A 170 -34.33 -12.58 -14.51
N GLY A 171 -33.28 -12.86 -15.29
CA GLY A 171 -32.92 -12.08 -16.48
C GLY A 171 -32.25 -10.72 -16.21
N GLN A 172 -32.12 -10.30 -14.95
CA GLN A 172 -31.45 -9.05 -14.58
C GLN A 172 -29.94 -9.26 -14.44
N LYS A 173 -29.14 -8.37 -15.01
CA LYS A 173 -27.68 -8.33 -14.81
C LYS A 173 -27.35 -7.57 -13.52
N TYR A 174 -26.28 -7.99 -12.86
CA TYR A 174 -25.81 -7.38 -11.62
C TYR A 174 -24.30 -7.07 -11.73
N GLN A 175 -23.88 -5.98 -11.10
CA GLN A 175 -22.48 -5.71 -10.77
C GLN A 175 -22.25 -6.10 -9.31
N ILE A 176 -21.12 -6.77 -9.07
CA ILE A 176 -20.72 -7.26 -7.75
C ILE A 176 -19.34 -6.71 -7.45
N ASP A 177 -19.23 -5.94 -6.38
CA ASP A 177 -18.00 -5.33 -5.90
C ASP A 177 -17.70 -5.85 -4.48
N ILE A 178 -16.43 -6.13 -4.19
CA ILE A 178 -16.00 -6.65 -2.89
C ILE A 178 -14.78 -5.87 -2.40
N ALA A 179 -14.89 -5.25 -1.24
CA ALA A 179 -13.76 -4.62 -0.56
C ALA A 179 -13.44 -5.32 0.75
N ALA A 180 -12.16 -5.44 1.07
CA ALA A 180 -11.71 -5.85 2.39
C ALA A 180 -11.71 -4.67 3.36
N ILE A 181 -11.94 -4.91 4.64
CA ILE A 181 -11.96 -3.87 5.67
C ILE A 181 -11.04 -4.23 6.84
N ASN A 182 -10.28 -3.27 7.33
CA ASN A 182 -9.52 -3.33 8.57
C ASN A 182 -9.86 -2.12 9.46
N CYS A 183 -9.08 -1.86 10.52
CA CYS A 183 -9.36 -0.72 11.41
C CYS A 183 -9.01 0.65 10.82
N ALA A 184 -8.22 0.70 9.74
CA ALA A 184 -7.92 1.94 9.02
C ALA A 184 -9.06 2.31 8.07
N GLY A 185 -9.79 1.32 7.57
CA GLY A 185 -10.97 1.55 6.74
C GLY A 185 -11.23 0.42 5.75
N GLU A 186 -12.17 0.70 4.85
CA GLU A 186 -12.47 -0.12 3.70
C GLU A 186 -11.45 0.13 2.58
N GLY A 187 -10.94 -0.94 1.99
CA GLY A 187 -10.06 -0.90 0.84
C GLY A 187 -10.76 -0.52 -0.46
N GLU A 188 -9.99 -0.42 -1.53
CA GLU A 188 -10.57 -0.20 -2.86
C GLU A 188 -11.44 -1.41 -3.30
N GLN A 189 -12.48 -1.11 -4.08
CA GLN A 189 -13.46 -2.04 -4.63
C GLN A 189 -13.13 -2.42 -6.08
#